data_AF-A0A1L9B8X3-F1
#
_entry.id   AF-A0A1L9B8X3-F1
#
_cell.length_a   1.000
_cell.length_b   1.000
_cell.length_c   1.000
_cell.angle_alpha   90.00
_cell.angle_beta   90.00
_cell.angle_gamma   90.00
#
_symmetry.space_group_name_H-M   'P 1'
#
loop_
_entity.id
_entity.type
_entity.pdbx_description
1 polymer ?
#
loop_
_entity_poly.entity_id
_entity_poly.type
_entity_poly.pdbx_seq_one_letter_code
_entity_poly.pdbx_strand_id
1 'polypeptide(L)'
;MTTPDPRYRPFRAAAYGLYILVVVAFCLGVIISVSRSVAAMNPSRSVSDEPVLTYRECLDAADALWSELESAREKLVRASPAQTVDAQWMSFRTGWLRRLRERESRCALESRNNADLKRVYGRLEDVLDRYTVHAVQYAGEVGGTVDALRGAFSTARKNPAAGTFP
;
A
#
# COMPACT_ATOMS: atom_id res chain seq x y z
N MET A 1 -7.28 18.47 -58.04
CA MET A 1 -6.68 17.60 -57.00
C MET A 1 -5.23 17.34 -57.40
N THR A 2 -4.27 18.03 -56.78
CA THR A 2 -2.84 17.79 -57.01
C THR A 2 -2.45 16.48 -56.34
N THR A 3 -2.08 15.48 -57.14
CA THR A 3 -1.54 14.22 -56.64
C THR A 3 -0.25 14.50 -55.85
N PRO A 4 -0.08 13.96 -54.64
CA PRO A 4 1.13 14.16 -53.85
C PRO A 4 2.36 13.66 -54.61
N ASP A 5 3.40 14.49 -54.72
CA ASP A 5 4.64 14.14 -55.42
C ASP A 5 5.27 12.87 -54.80
N PRO A 6 5.45 11.79 -55.60
CA PRO A 6 5.95 10.50 -55.13
C PRO A 6 7.38 10.54 -54.58
N ARG A 7 8.20 11.55 -54.93
CA ARG A 7 9.57 11.70 -54.41
C ARG A 7 9.62 11.94 -52.90
N TYR A 8 8.56 12.51 -52.30
CA TYR A 8 8.50 12.80 -50.87
C TYR A 8 7.90 11.66 -50.04
N ARG A 9 7.46 10.56 -50.66
CA ARG A 9 6.97 9.36 -49.96
C ARG A 9 7.95 8.77 -48.94
N PRO A 10 9.25 8.55 -49.25
CA PRO A 10 10.19 8.01 -48.28
C PRO A 10 10.41 8.95 -47.10
N PHE A 11 10.48 10.27 -47.33
CA PHE A 11 10.61 11.26 -46.26
C PHE A 11 9.38 11.31 -45.35
N ARG A 12 8.17 11.24 -45.92
CA ARG A 12 6.93 11.16 -45.13
C ARG A 12 6.86 9.87 -44.33
N ALA A 13 7.23 8.74 -44.93
CA ALA A 13 7.28 7.46 -44.22
C ALA A 13 8.30 7.48 -43.06
N ALA A 14 9.48 8.06 -43.27
CA ALA A 14 10.49 8.25 -42.22
C ALA A 14 10.00 9.17 -41.10
N ALA A 15 9.35 10.29 -41.44
CA ALA A 15 8.79 11.21 -40.46
C ALA A 15 7.67 10.57 -39.62
N TYR A 16 6.76 9.82 -40.25
CA TYR A 16 5.72 9.06 -39.54
C TYR A 16 6.32 7.94 -38.70
N GLY A 17 7.34 7.24 -39.21
CA GLY A 17 8.06 6.21 -38.46
C GLY A 17 8.72 6.79 -37.20
N LEU A 18 9.41 7.92 -37.33
CA LEU A 18 10.02 8.62 -36.20
C LEU A 18 8.95 9.08 -35.18
N TYR A 19 7.85 9.66 -35.66
CA TYR A 19 6.75 10.09 -34.81
C TYR A 19 6.16 8.90 -34.02
N ILE A 20 5.85 7.79 -34.70
CA ILE A 20 5.32 6.58 -34.06
C ILE A 20 6.32 6.05 -33.04
N LEU A 21 7.62 6.02 -33.36
CA LEU A 21 8.66 5.55 -32.45
C LEU A 21 8.72 6.41 -31.18
N VAL A 22 8.71 7.74 -31.33
CA VAL A 22 8.71 8.67 -30.18
C VAL A 22 7.45 8.49 -29.33
N VAL A 23 6.27 8.39 -29.96
CA VAL A 23 5.00 8.17 -29.25
C VAL A 23 5.01 6.84 -28.51
N VAL A 24 5.47 5.76 -29.15
CA VAL A 24 5.57 4.43 -28.50
C VAL A 24 6.55 4.47 -27.34
N ALA A 25 7.73 5.07 -27.51
CA ALA A 25 8.72 5.22 -26.45
C ALA A 25 8.18 6.04 -25.28
N PHE A 26 7.46 7.14 -25.56
CA PHE A 26 6.81 7.95 -24.55
C PHE A 26 5.74 7.16 -23.79
N CYS A 27 4.85 6.47 -24.50
CA CYS A 27 3.81 5.62 -23.89
C CYS A 27 4.42 4.52 -23.01
N LEU A 28 5.45 3.83 -23.50
CA LEU A 28 6.19 2.82 -22.71
C LEU A 28 6.84 3.45 -21.48
N GLY A 29 7.45 4.63 -21.62
CA GLY A 29 8.02 5.38 -20.50
C GLY A 29 6.98 5.72 -19.43
N VAL A 30 5.79 6.18 -19.84
CA VAL A 30 4.67 6.45 -18.92
C VAL A 30 4.20 5.16 -18.25
N ILE A 31 4.02 4.07 -19.00
CA ILE A 31 3.62 2.77 -18.43
C ILE A 31 4.63 2.29 -17.39
N ILE A 32 5.93 2.39 -17.68
CA ILE A 32 7.00 1.99 -16.75
C ILE A 32 7.01 2.90 -15.52
N SER A 33 6.85 4.21 -15.70
CA SER A 33 6.82 5.17 -14.58
C SER A 33 5.64 4.90 -13.64
N VAL A 34 4.44 4.75 -14.21
CA VAL A 34 3.21 4.48 -13.45
C VAL A 34 3.29 3.09 -12.80
N SER A 35 3.71 2.05 -13.52
CA SER A 35 3.83 0.71 -12.95
C SER A 35 4.83 0.65 -11.79
N ARG A 36 5.98 1.34 -11.88
CA ARG A 36 6.92 1.47 -10.76
C ARG A 36 6.33 2.25 -9.59
N SER A 37 5.59 3.31 -9.87
CA SER A 37 4.90 4.09 -8.82
C SER A 37 3.84 3.26 -8.11
N VAL A 38 3.00 2.54 -8.88
CA VAL A 38 1.97 1.64 -8.34
C VAL A 38 2.61 0.49 -7.57
N ALA A 39 3.68 -0.13 -8.07
CA ALA A 39 4.40 -1.19 -7.36
C ALA A 39 5.02 -0.69 -6.05
N ALA A 40 5.51 0.56 -6.01
CA ALA A 40 5.97 1.18 -4.78
C ALA A 40 4.82 1.49 -3.80
N MET A 41 3.61 1.75 -4.32
CA MET A 41 2.42 2.01 -3.50
C MET A 41 1.72 0.74 -3.01
N ASN A 42 1.85 -0.37 -3.73
CA ASN A 42 1.29 -1.68 -3.38
C ASN A 42 2.40 -2.73 -3.39
N PRO A 43 3.25 -2.77 -2.34
CA PRO A 43 4.26 -3.82 -2.23
C PRO A 43 3.57 -5.19 -2.19
N SER A 44 4.04 -6.11 -3.03
CA SER A 44 3.61 -7.51 -3.00
C SER A 44 4.05 -8.17 -1.70
N ARG A 45 3.22 -9.07 -1.17
CA ARG A 45 3.61 -9.97 -0.07
C ARG A 45 4.82 -10.79 -0.51
N SER A 46 5.97 -10.61 0.15
CA SER A 46 7.16 -11.43 -0.08
C SER A 46 7.05 -12.75 0.67
N VAL A 47 7.71 -13.79 0.16
CA VAL A 47 8.04 -14.97 0.97
C VAL A 47 9.30 -14.60 1.75
N SER A 48 9.24 -14.58 3.07
CA SER A 48 10.37 -14.22 3.92
C SER A 48 11.35 -15.38 4.06
N ASP A 49 12.64 -15.14 3.84
CA ASP A 49 13.72 -16.08 4.20
C ASP A 49 14.05 -16.03 5.71
N GLU A 50 13.55 -15.03 6.43
CA GLU A 50 13.72 -14.90 7.89
C GLU A 50 12.81 -15.84 8.69
N PRO A 51 13.23 -16.24 9.92
CA PRO A 51 12.44 -17.13 10.76
C PRO A 51 11.05 -16.55 11.08
N VAL A 52 10.07 -17.46 11.03
CA VAL A 52 8.66 -17.18 11.35
C VAL A 52 8.56 -16.75 12.81
N LEU A 53 7.89 -15.63 13.05
CA LEU A 53 7.62 -15.09 14.37
C LEU A 53 6.55 -15.93 15.09
N THR A 54 6.61 -15.93 16.42
CA THR A 54 5.54 -16.52 17.25
C THR A 54 4.25 -15.71 17.11
N TYR A 55 3.12 -16.34 17.46
CA TYR A 55 1.82 -15.68 17.39
C TYR A 55 1.79 -14.38 18.21
N ARG A 56 2.40 -14.39 19.41
CA ARG A 56 2.47 -13.20 20.28
C ARG A 56 3.30 -12.09 19.65
N GLU A 57 4.48 -12.41 19.13
CA GLU A 57 5.33 -11.43 18.45
C GLU A 57 4.63 -10.83 17.22
N CYS A 58 3.85 -11.63 16.49
CA CYS A 58 3.03 -11.16 15.39
C CYS A 58 1.92 -10.20 15.81
N LEU A 59 1.32 -10.45 16.98
CA LEU A 59 0.29 -9.59 17.55
C LEU A 59 0.88 -8.28 18.08
N ASP A 60 2.03 -8.34 18.73
CA ASP A 60 2.78 -7.16 19.21
C ASP A 60 3.26 -6.32 18.03
N ALA A 61 3.75 -6.95 16.96
CA ALA A 61 4.11 -6.26 15.73
C ALA A 61 2.91 -5.57 15.05
N ALA A 62 1.73 -6.20 15.08
CA ALA A 62 0.50 -5.59 14.58
C ALA A 62 0.07 -4.38 15.42
N ASP A 63 0.20 -4.46 16.76
CA ASP A 63 -0.11 -3.36 17.69
C ASP A 63 0.85 -2.17 17.52
N ALA A 64 2.13 -2.46 17.26
CA ALA A 64 3.13 -1.45 16.90
C ALA A 64 2.77 -0.73 15.58
N LEU A 65 2.37 -1.48 14.54
CA LEU A 65 1.93 -0.90 13.27
C LEU A 65 0.69 -0.02 13.43
N TRP A 66 -0.25 -0.42 14.28
CA TRP A 66 -1.41 0.40 14.64
C TRP A 66 -1.00 1.70 15.32
N SER A 67 -0.13 1.62 16.32
CA SER A 67 0.37 2.78 17.06
C SER A 67 1.14 3.75 16.15
N GLU A 68 1.96 3.23 15.24
CA GLU A 68 2.64 4.04 14.22
C GLU A 68 1.65 4.81 13.34
N LEU A 69 0.60 4.13 12.86
CA LEU A 69 -0.43 4.72 12.00
C LEU A 69 -1.15 5.88 12.70
N GLU A 70 -1.59 5.68 13.94
CA GLU A 70 -2.29 6.73 14.69
C GLU A 70 -1.35 7.90 15.02
N SER A 71 -0.09 7.61 15.37
CA SER A 71 0.90 8.66 15.66
C SER A 71 1.20 9.52 14.42
N ALA A 72 1.27 8.92 13.24
CA ALA A 72 1.52 9.63 11.99
C ALA A 72 0.31 10.50 11.62
N ARG A 73 -0.90 9.96 11.77
CA ARG A 73 -2.14 10.70 11.58
C ARG A 73 -2.21 11.91 12.50
N GLU A 74 -1.99 11.73 13.81
CA GLU A 74 -2.06 12.83 14.78
C GLU A 74 -1.06 13.96 14.45
N LYS A 75 0.18 13.60 14.09
CA LYS A 75 1.21 14.56 13.68
C LYS A 75 0.79 15.36 12.46
N LEU A 76 0.21 14.71 11.46
CA LEU A 76 -0.11 15.32 10.17
C LEU A 76 -1.42 16.09 10.17
N VAL A 77 -2.39 15.75 11.03
CA VAL A 77 -3.65 16.49 11.20
C VAL A 77 -3.42 17.94 11.62
N ARG A 78 -2.35 18.22 12.38
CA ARG A 78 -2.01 19.58 12.87
C ARG A 78 -1.00 20.32 11.99
N ALA A 79 -0.51 19.70 10.93
CA ALA A 79 0.55 20.24 10.10
C ALA A 79 0.00 21.20 9.01
N SER A 80 0.77 22.23 8.68
CA SER A 80 0.49 23.21 7.63
C SER A 80 1.78 23.51 6.87
N PRO A 81 1.77 23.68 5.53
CA PRO A 81 0.61 23.77 4.63
C PRO A 81 0.10 22.42 4.10
N ALA A 82 -1.21 22.31 3.82
CA ALA A 82 -1.91 21.07 3.45
C ALA A 82 -1.29 20.31 2.25
N GLN A 83 -0.76 21.02 1.25
CA GLN A 83 -0.10 20.40 0.09
C GLN A 83 1.10 19.54 0.48
N THR A 84 1.85 19.96 1.50
CA THR A 84 2.99 19.19 2.02
C THR A 84 2.54 18.01 2.88
N VAL A 85 1.34 18.10 3.46
CA VAL A 85 0.76 17.05 4.32
C VAL A 85 0.33 15.85 3.48
N ASP A 86 -0.29 16.08 2.32
CA ASP A 86 -0.68 14.99 1.41
C ASP A 86 0.53 14.21 0.88
N ALA A 87 1.60 14.92 0.48
CA ALA A 87 2.84 14.29 0.02
C ALA A 87 3.51 13.47 1.15
N GLN A 88 3.54 14.01 2.37
CA GLN A 88 4.07 13.32 3.55
C GLN A 88 3.22 12.09 3.91
N TRP A 89 1.90 12.20 3.84
CA TRP A 89 1.00 11.08 4.10
C TRP A 89 1.21 9.95 3.09
N MET A 90 1.33 10.26 1.81
CA MET A 90 1.59 9.25 0.77
C MET A 90 2.96 8.58 0.95
N SER A 91 3.99 9.34 1.32
CA SER A 91 5.31 8.76 1.64
C SER A 91 5.25 7.86 2.88
N PHE A 92 4.54 8.28 3.93
CA PHE A 92 4.31 7.45 5.12
C PHE A 92 3.56 6.17 4.78
N ARG A 93 2.44 6.28 4.04
CA ARG A 93 1.57 5.15 3.65
C ARG A 93 2.36 4.07 2.92
N THR A 94 3.17 4.44 1.93
CA THR A 94 3.99 3.47 1.19
C THR A 94 5.03 2.77 2.07
N GLY A 95 5.72 3.54 2.92
CA GLY A 95 6.66 2.98 3.89
C GLY A 95 6.01 2.05 4.92
N TRP A 96 4.81 2.42 5.39
CA TRP A 96 4.03 1.64 6.34
C TRP A 96 3.49 0.35 5.71
N LEU A 97 2.95 0.41 4.48
CA LEU A 97 2.50 -0.80 3.75
C LEU A 97 3.65 -1.78 3.53
N ARG A 98 4.86 -1.29 3.23
CA ARG A 98 6.03 -2.16 3.12
C ARG A 98 6.33 -2.89 4.43
N ARG A 99 6.30 -2.18 5.57
CA ARG A 99 6.47 -2.80 6.90
C ARG A 99 5.34 -3.79 7.20
N LEU A 100 4.09 -3.46 6.86
CA LEU A 100 2.96 -4.37 7.01
C LEU A 100 3.23 -5.68 6.26
N ARG A 101 3.59 -5.63 4.97
CA ARG A 101 3.90 -6.82 4.16
C ARG A 101 5.07 -7.64 4.70
N GLU A 102 6.10 -6.97 5.20
CA GLU A 102 7.26 -7.62 5.84
C GLU A 102 6.88 -8.36 7.14
N ARG A 103 5.95 -7.81 7.92
CA ARG A 103 5.43 -8.51 9.10
C ARG A 103 4.48 -9.64 8.72
N GLU A 104 3.62 -9.44 7.72
CA GLU A 104 2.73 -10.50 7.19
C GLU A 104 3.51 -11.74 6.75
N SER A 105 4.63 -11.55 6.04
CA SER A 105 5.46 -12.65 5.53
C SER A 105 6.13 -13.46 6.63
N ARG A 106 6.39 -12.84 7.79
CA ARG A 106 6.99 -13.49 8.97
C ARG A 106 5.97 -14.14 9.90
N CYS A 107 4.67 -13.91 9.70
CA CYS A 107 3.62 -14.35 10.61
C CYS A 107 2.85 -15.60 10.17
N ALA A 108 3.27 -16.25 9.07
CA ALA A 108 2.64 -17.45 8.53
C ALA A 108 1.09 -17.35 8.49
N LEU A 109 0.56 -16.22 8.00
CA LEU A 109 -0.85 -15.87 8.11
C LEU A 109 -1.81 -16.83 7.38
N GLU A 110 -1.29 -17.60 6.43
CA GLU A 110 -2.07 -18.61 5.69
C GLU A 110 -2.29 -19.92 6.49
N SER A 111 -1.61 -20.07 7.64
CA SER A 111 -1.86 -21.19 8.54
C SER A 111 -3.25 -21.09 9.18
N ARG A 112 -3.96 -22.22 9.28
CA ARG A 112 -5.28 -22.29 9.95
C ARG A 112 -5.24 -21.80 11.40
N ASN A 113 -4.12 -21.98 12.09
CA ASN A 113 -3.95 -21.55 13.48
C ASN A 113 -3.80 -20.03 13.63
N ASN A 114 -3.54 -19.30 12.52
CA ASN A 114 -3.29 -17.86 12.50
C ASN A 114 -4.43 -17.07 11.84
N ALA A 115 -5.63 -17.65 11.72
CA ALA A 115 -6.78 -16.99 11.10
C ALA A 115 -7.16 -15.67 11.77
N ASP A 116 -7.02 -15.59 13.10
CA ASP A 116 -7.26 -14.36 13.87
C ASP A 116 -6.21 -13.28 13.56
N LEU A 117 -4.93 -13.66 13.46
CA LEU A 117 -3.87 -12.74 13.03
C LEU A 117 -4.11 -12.25 11.60
N LYS A 118 -4.46 -13.15 10.67
CA LYS A 118 -4.79 -12.77 9.29
C LYS A 118 -5.91 -11.72 9.25
N ARG A 119 -6.90 -11.85 10.14
CA ARG A 119 -7.97 -10.85 10.29
C ARG A 119 -7.43 -9.52 10.83
N VAL A 120 -6.57 -9.52 11.84
CA VAL A 120 -5.95 -8.28 12.38
C VAL A 120 -5.17 -7.55 11.28
N TYR A 121 -4.29 -8.24 10.57
CA TYR A 121 -3.49 -7.65 9.49
C TYR A 121 -4.36 -7.11 8.34
N GLY A 122 -5.40 -7.85 7.95
CA GLY A 122 -6.37 -7.35 6.96
C GLY A 122 -7.13 -6.11 7.45
N ARG A 123 -7.48 -6.04 8.74
CA ARG A 123 -8.13 -4.87 9.33
C ARG A 123 -7.20 -3.65 9.44
N LEU A 124 -5.91 -3.86 9.64
CA LEU A 124 -4.93 -2.76 9.63
C LEU A 124 -4.85 -2.09 8.26
N GLU A 125 -4.81 -2.90 7.19
CA GLU A 125 -4.84 -2.41 5.81
C GLU A 125 -6.15 -1.66 5.50
N ASP A 126 -7.28 -2.24 5.89
CA ASP A 126 -8.62 -1.62 5.78
C ASP A 126 -8.70 -0.23 6.45
N VAL A 127 -8.05 -0.06 7.60
CA VAL A 127 -8.05 1.22 8.32
C VAL A 127 -7.15 2.23 7.63
N LEU A 128 -5.95 1.83 7.18
CA LEU A 128 -5.07 2.71 6.42
C LEU A 128 -5.76 3.24 5.15
N ASP A 129 -6.49 2.39 4.43
CA ASP A 129 -7.15 2.78 3.18
C ASP A 129 -8.29 3.80 3.38
N ARG A 130 -8.91 3.80 4.58
CA ARG A 130 -9.96 4.75 4.95
C ARG A 130 -9.41 5.98 5.66
N TYR A 131 -8.20 5.90 6.23
CA TYR A 131 -7.53 7.02 6.86
C TYR A 131 -7.08 8.03 5.79
N THR A 132 -7.60 9.24 5.92
CA THR A 132 -7.13 10.41 5.20
C THR A 132 -6.81 11.50 6.21
N VAL A 133 -5.83 12.35 5.90
CA VAL A 133 -5.42 13.42 6.83
C VAL A 133 -6.44 14.56 6.88
N HIS A 134 -7.25 14.73 5.83
CA HIS A 134 -8.15 15.87 5.66
C HIS A 134 -9.64 15.53 5.45
N ALA A 135 -10.04 14.26 5.27
CA ALA A 135 -11.46 13.96 5.02
C ALA A 135 -12.23 13.76 6.34
N VAL A 136 -12.76 14.88 6.84
CA VAL A 136 -13.87 14.90 7.81
C VAL A 136 -15.10 14.15 7.28
N GLN A 137 -15.20 13.99 5.95
CA GLN A 137 -16.35 13.40 5.24
C GLN A 137 -16.55 11.88 5.45
N TYR A 138 -15.54 11.16 5.95
CA TYR A 138 -15.63 9.70 6.19
C TYR A 138 -15.55 9.32 7.68
N ALA A 139 -15.66 10.28 8.60
CA ALA A 139 -15.49 10.04 10.04
C ALA A 139 -16.37 8.90 10.59
N GLY A 140 -17.60 8.73 10.06
CA GLY A 140 -18.50 7.63 10.43
C GLY A 140 -18.03 6.24 9.95
N GLU A 141 -17.49 6.14 8.73
CA GLU A 141 -16.97 4.88 8.18
C GLU A 141 -15.62 4.50 8.81
N VAL A 142 -14.82 5.50 9.16
CA VAL A 142 -13.56 5.32 9.87
C VAL A 142 -13.80 4.75 11.27
N GLY A 143 -14.77 5.26 12.02
CA GLY A 143 -15.11 4.76 13.37
C GLY A 143 -15.44 3.26 13.37
N GLY A 144 -16.36 2.83 12.51
CA GLY A 144 -16.72 1.40 12.41
C GLY A 144 -15.56 0.49 12.01
N THR A 145 -14.66 0.98 11.17
CA THR A 145 -13.47 0.21 10.75
C THR A 145 -12.45 0.08 11.90
N VAL A 146 -12.23 1.16 12.67
CA VAL A 146 -11.35 1.13 13.85
C VAL A 146 -11.95 0.24 14.94
N ASP A 147 -13.26 0.26 15.16
CA ASP A 147 -13.91 -0.62 16.13
C ASP A 147 -13.83 -2.09 15.70
N ALA A 148 -13.96 -2.37 14.40
CA ALA A 148 -13.74 -3.71 13.86
C ALA A 148 -12.28 -4.18 14.04
N LEU A 149 -11.30 -3.29 13.88
CA LEU A 149 -9.89 -3.56 14.15
C LEU A 149 -9.66 -3.87 15.64
N ARG A 150 -10.20 -3.04 16.54
CA ARG A 150 -10.13 -3.27 18.00
C ARG A 150 -10.77 -4.59 18.39
N GLY A 151 -11.90 -4.94 17.79
CA GLY A 151 -12.55 -6.24 17.94
C GLY A 151 -11.64 -7.37 17.51
N ALA A 152 -10.98 -7.25 16.35
CA ALA A 152 -10.03 -8.25 15.86
C ALA A 152 -8.83 -8.44 16.81
N PHE A 153 -8.24 -7.34 17.34
CA PHE A 153 -7.21 -7.43 18.37
C PHE A 153 -7.70 -8.12 19.64
N SER A 154 -8.91 -7.78 20.12
CA SER A 154 -9.51 -8.42 21.29
C SER A 154 -9.67 -9.92 21.09
N THR A 155 -10.18 -10.35 19.93
CA THR A 155 -10.30 -11.77 19.58
C THR A 155 -8.94 -12.44 19.51
N ALA A 156 -7.98 -11.84 18.80
CA ALA A 156 -6.64 -12.41 18.63
C ALA A 156 -5.90 -12.57 19.96
N ARG A 157 -6.07 -11.65 20.92
CA ARG A 157 -5.49 -11.72 22.28
C ARG A 157 -6.09 -12.85 23.13
N LYS A 158 -7.30 -13.30 22.85
CA LYS A 158 -7.95 -14.43 23.55
C LYS A 158 -7.53 -15.79 23.01
N ASN A 159 -6.83 -15.83 21.87
CA ASN A 159 -6.34 -17.07 21.29
C ASN A 159 -5.28 -17.67 22.24
N PRO A 160 -5.36 -18.97 22.60
CA PRO A 160 -4.38 -19.60 23.49
C PRO A 160 -2.96 -19.55 22.95
N ALA A 161 -2.75 -19.49 21.63
CA ALA A 161 -1.44 -19.28 21.02
C ALA A 161 -0.83 -17.88 21.32
N ALA A 162 -1.64 -16.91 21.76
CA ALA A 162 -1.16 -15.62 22.27
C ALA A 162 -0.44 -15.75 23.63
N GLY A 163 -0.51 -16.92 24.26
CA GLY A 163 0.11 -17.23 25.54
C GLY A 163 0.09 -18.72 25.84
N THR A 164 0.90 -19.50 25.14
CA THR A 164 1.39 -20.79 25.65
C THR A 164 2.91 -20.74 25.69
N PHE A 165 3.43 -20.42 26.87
CA PHE A 165 4.80 -20.74 27.24
C PHE A 165 4.96 -22.28 27.32
N PRO A 166 6.10 -22.86 26.94
CA PRO A 166 6.57 -24.07 27.61
C PRO A 166 6.83 -23.82 29.09
#